data_AF-A0A8D6XQF0-F1
#
_entry.id   AF-A0A8D6XQF0-F1
#
_cell.length_a   1.000
_cell.length_b   1.000
_cell.length_c   1.000
_cell.angle_alpha   90.00
_cell.angle_beta   90.00
_cell.angle_gamma   90.00
#
_symmetry.space_group_name_H-M   'P 1'
#
loop_
_entity.id
_entity.type
_entity.pdbx_description
1 polymer ?
#
loop_
_entity_poly.entity_id
_entity_poly.type
_entity_poly.pdbx_seq_one_letter_code
_entity_poly.pdbx_strand_id
1 'polypeptide(L)'
;MVDPATASEYAYLASDSHLVNVADIIAGKKSIDELGVKAEGNKVIFTLSNSSPQFKSLLSFSNFVPQHKEFVEKTGKQYGTKCDK
;
A
#
# COMPACT_ATOMS: atom_id res chain seq x y z
N MET A 1 0.13 1.49 -4.30
CA MET A 1 1.41 0.76 -4.43
C MET A 1 1.20 -0.68 -4.86
N VAL A 2 0.48 -1.51 -4.09
CA VAL A 2 0.31 -2.95 -4.41
C VAL A 2 -0.81 -3.25 -5.41
N ASP A 3 -1.66 -2.27 -5.70
CA ASP A 3 -2.64 -2.37 -6.78
C ASP A 3 -1.90 -2.52 -8.14
N PRO A 4 -2.14 -3.61 -8.90
CA PRO A 4 -1.53 -3.82 -10.21
C PRO A 4 -1.71 -2.66 -11.18
N ALA A 5 -2.84 -1.94 -11.11
CA ALA A 5 -3.11 -0.77 -11.95
C ALA A 5 -2.18 0.41 -11.64
N THR A 6 -1.61 0.46 -10.43
CA THR A 6 -0.59 1.46 -10.08
C THR A 6 0.75 1.17 -10.76
N ALA A 7 1.02 -0.09 -11.14
CA ALA A 7 2.28 -0.53 -11.76
C ALA A 7 3.55 -0.03 -11.02
N SER A 8 3.50 0.01 -9.68
CA SER A 8 4.58 0.59 -8.88
C SER A 8 5.83 -0.29 -8.86
N GLU A 9 6.98 0.29 -9.19
CA GLU A 9 8.30 -0.36 -9.10
C GLU A 9 8.68 -0.73 -7.66
N TYR A 10 8.01 -0.12 -6.67
CA TYR A 10 8.22 -0.36 -5.24
C TYR A 10 7.27 -1.39 -4.64
N ALA A 11 6.39 -2.02 -5.43
CA ALA A 11 5.44 -3.02 -4.93
C ALA A 11 6.13 -4.19 -4.19
N TYR A 12 7.37 -4.51 -4.54
CA TYR A 12 8.17 -5.53 -3.84
C TYR A 12 8.41 -5.22 -2.35
N LEU A 13 8.46 -3.94 -1.95
CA LEU A 13 8.63 -3.56 -0.54
C LEU A 13 7.45 -4.04 0.32
N ALA A 14 6.24 -4.10 -0.26
CA ALA A 14 5.10 -4.69 0.43
C ALA A 14 5.22 -6.21 0.53
N SER A 15 5.81 -6.89 -0.46
CA SER A 15 6.08 -8.33 -0.39
C SER A 15 7.09 -8.65 0.72
N ASP A 16 8.16 -7.86 0.82
CA ASP A 16 9.19 -7.97 1.86
C ASP A 16 8.67 -7.62 3.26
N SER A 17 7.55 -6.87 3.33
CA SER A 17 6.86 -6.60 4.58
C SER A 17 6.14 -7.83 5.15
N HIS A 18 5.98 -8.89 4.36
CA HIS A 18 5.21 -10.11 4.67
C HIS A 18 3.74 -9.84 5.00
N LEU A 19 3.16 -8.79 4.44
CA LEU A 19 1.75 -8.48 4.58
C LEU A 19 0.91 -9.51 3.81
N VAL A 20 -0.19 -9.97 4.43
CA VAL A 20 -1.05 -11.02 3.85
C VAL A 20 -1.60 -10.58 2.48
N ASN A 21 -1.65 -11.54 1.56
CA ASN A 21 -2.20 -11.44 0.20
C ASN A 21 -1.46 -10.52 -0.78
N VAL A 22 -0.31 -9.91 -0.42
CA VAL A 22 0.42 -9.01 -1.34
C VAL A 22 0.78 -9.68 -2.66
N ALA A 23 1.38 -10.87 -2.62
CA ALA A 23 1.82 -11.58 -3.82
C ALA A 23 0.65 -11.94 -4.74
N ASP A 24 -0.48 -12.37 -4.16
CA ASP A 24 -1.67 -12.73 -4.92
C ASP A 24 -2.34 -11.49 -5.54
N ILE A 25 -2.34 -10.35 -4.84
CA ILE A 25 -2.87 -9.08 -5.36
C ILE A 25 -2.00 -8.57 -6.50
N ILE A 26 -0.68 -8.56 -6.34
CA ILE A 26 0.25 -8.15 -7.41
C ILE A 26 0.10 -9.06 -8.64
N ALA A 27 -0.12 -10.36 -8.42
CA ALA A 27 -0.37 -11.33 -9.49
C ALA A 27 -1.79 -11.25 -10.10
N GLY A 28 -2.65 -10.35 -9.60
CA GLY A 28 -4.04 -10.19 -10.07
C GLY A 28 -4.97 -11.36 -9.70
N LYS A 29 -4.57 -12.22 -8.76
CA LYS A 29 -5.36 -13.37 -8.30
C LYS A 29 -6.37 -13.02 -7.22
N LYS A 30 -6.12 -11.93 -6.49
CA LYS A 30 -6.96 -11.42 -5.40
C LYS A 30 -7.22 -9.93 -5.57
N SER A 31 -8.33 -9.48 -4.99
CA SER A 31 -8.68 -8.07 -5.03
C SER A 31 -7.94 -7.26 -3.96
N ILE A 32 -7.77 -5.96 -4.20
CA ILE A 32 -7.00 -5.05 -3.33
C ILE A 32 -7.60 -4.92 -1.91
N ASP A 33 -8.90 -5.11 -1.77
CA ASP A 33 -9.64 -5.12 -0.50
C ASP A 33 -9.38 -6.38 0.34
N GLU A 34 -8.79 -7.43 -0.23
CA GLU A 34 -8.31 -8.59 0.52
C GLU A 34 -6.91 -8.39 1.12
N LEU A 35 -6.26 -7.24 0.90
CA LEU A 35 -4.96 -6.95 1.50
C LEU A 35 -5.04 -7.08 3.03
N GLY A 36 -3.97 -7.59 3.66
CA GLY A 36 -3.88 -7.74 5.12
C GLY A 36 -3.85 -6.43 5.92
N VAL A 37 -4.60 -5.40 5.54
CA VAL A 37 -4.70 -4.09 6.17
C VAL A 37 -6.15 -3.77 6.44
N LYS A 38 -6.48 -3.45 7.70
CA LYS A 38 -7.82 -3.03 8.10
C LYS A 38 -7.74 -1.75 8.93
N ALA A 39 -8.66 -0.82 8.70
CA ALA A 39 -8.85 0.32 9.58
C ALA A 39 -9.96 0.05 10.61
N GLU A 40 -9.70 0.37 11.87
CA GLU A 40 -10.67 0.35 12.97
C GLU A 40 -10.64 1.71 13.67
N GLY A 41 -11.51 2.63 13.23
CA GLY A 41 -11.48 4.02 13.66
C GLY A 41 -10.13 4.67 13.33
N ASN A 42 -9.42 5.12 14.36
CA ASN A 42 -8.09 5.75 14.24
C ASN A 42 -6.92 4.76 14.30
N LYS A 43 -7.19 3.45 14.25
CA LYS A 43 -6.17 2.40 14.29
C LYS A 43 -6.11 1.68 12.95
N VAL A 44 -4.89 1.36 12.50
CA VAL A 44 -4.66 0.49 11.36
C VAL A 44 -4.09 -0.82 11.87
N ILE A 45 -4.73 -1.92 11.50
CA ILE A 45 -4.36 -3.29 11.86
C ILE A 45 -3.73 -3.93 10.64
N PHE A 46 -2.52 -4.47 10.82
CA PHE A 46 -1.77 -5.17 9.80
C PHE A 46 -1.69 -6.65 10.15
N THR A 47 -2.07 -7.51 9.22
CA THR A 47 -1.98 -8.97 9.32
C THR A 47 -0.82 -9.43 8.46
N LEU A 48 0.18 -10.05 9.09
CA LEU A 48 1.37 -10.56 8.42
C LEU A 48 1.28 -12.07 8.23
N SER A 49 1.76 -12.57 7.10
CA SER A 49 1.83 -14.02 6.82
C SER A 49 3.00 -14.68 7.52
N ASN A 50 4.05 -13.92 7.86
CA ASN A 50 5.26 -14.38 8.53
C ASN A 50 5.80 -13.30 9.47
N SER A 51 6.71 -13.67 10.37
CA SER A 51 7.43 -12.71 11.22
C SER A 51 8.21 -11.71 10.36
N SER A 52 8.07 -10.41 10.66
CA SER A 52 8.71 -9.32 9.93
C SER A 52 9.31 -8.31 10.92
N PRO A 53 10.52 -8.56 11.45
CA PRO A 53 11.18 -7.65 12.40
C PRO A 53 11.36 -6.23 11.84
N GLN A 54 11.61 -6.13 10.53
CA GLN A 54 11.76 -4.88 9.80
C GLN A 54 10.43 -4.14 9.54
N PHE A 55 9.26 -4.75 9.80
CA PHE A 55 7.97 -4.18 9.40
C PHE A 55 7.77 -2.73 9.88
N LYS A 56 8.09 -2.46 11.14
CA LYS A 56 8.01 -1.10 11.71
C LYS A 56 8.95 -0.11 11.02
N SER A 57 10.12 -0.56 10.57
CA SER A 57 11.05 0.28 9.81
C SER A 57 10.55 0.51 8.38
N LEU A 58 9.89 -0.46 7.76
CA LEU A 58 9.31 -0.26 6.42
C LEU A 58 8.20 0.80 6.46
N LEU A 59 7.39 0.81 7.53
CA LEU A 59 6.34 1.81 7.72
C LEU A 59 6.85 3.26 7.86
N SER A 60 8.15 3.47 8.11
CA SER A 60 8.73 4.83 8.15
C SER A 60 9.15 5.35 6.77
N PHE A 61 9.14 4.50 5.74
CA PHE A 61 9.47 4.93 4.38
C PHE A 61 8.31 5.72 3.78
N SER A 62 8.63 6.71 2.95
CA SER A 62 7.65 7.57 2.27
C SER A 62 6.62 6.78 1.45
N ASN A 63 6.97 5.59 0.96
CA ASN A 63 6.05 4.73 0.20
C ASN A 63 4.87 4.18 1.03
N PHE A 64 5.00 4.14 2.36
CA PHE A 64 3.98 3.61 3.26
C PHE A 64 3.16 4.71 3.97
N VAL A 65 3.43 5.99 3.69
CA VAL A 65 2.68 7.08 4.30
C VAL A 65 1.25 7.14 3.74
N PRO A 66 0.25 7.46 4.58
CA PRO A 66 -1.14 7.52 4.15
C PRO A 66 -1.34 8.60 3.08
N GLN A 67 -2.30 8.35 2.19
CA GLN A 67 -2.68 9.26 1.12
C GLN A 67 -4.12 9.72 1.34
N HIS A 68 -4.43 10.99 1.04
CA HIS A 68 -5.79 11.52 1.15
C HIS A 68 -6.62 11.08 -0.06
N LYS A 69 -7.46 10.04 0.11
CA LYS A 69 -8.18 9.37 -0.98
C LYS A 69 -8.90 10.34 -1.92
N GLU A 70 -9.72 11.24 -1.39
CA GLU A 70 -10.50 12.18 -2.22
C GLU A 70 -9.61 13.08 -3.07
N PHE A 71 -8.44 13.47 -2.56
CA PHE A 71 -7.54 14.35 -3.30
C PHE A 71 -6.81 13.58 -4.40
N VAL A 72 -6.38 12.35 -4.11
CA VAL A 72 -5.77 11.44 -5.10
C VAL A 72 -6.76 11.15 -6.23
N GLU A 73 -8.01 10.81 -5.91
CA GLU A 73 -9.06 10.54 -6.90
C GLU A 73 -9.39 11.80 -7.72
N LYS A 74 -9.50 12.97 -7.08
CA LYS A 74 -9.75 14.25 -7.75
C LYS A 74 -8.64 14.63 -8.73
N THR A 75 -7.38 14.38 -8.37
CA THR A 75 -6.22 14.77 -9.19
C THR A 75 -5.86 13.71 -10.23
N GLY A 76 -6.20 12.44 -9.98
CA GLY A 76 -5.99 11.32 -10.88
C GLY A 76 -4.54 11.24 -11.37
N LYS A 77 -4.37 11.17 -12.70
CA LYS A 77 -3.03 11.07 -13.34
C LYS A 77 -2.11 12.27 -13.11
N GLN A 78 -2.61 13.38 -12.56
CA GLN A 78 -1.80 14.56 -12.27
C GLN A 78 -1.25 14.56 -10.83
N TYR A 79 -1.67 13.62 -9.99
CA TYR A 79 -1.21 13.50 -8.61
C TYR A 79 0.33 13.41 -8.52
N GLY A 80 0.96 14.26 -7.72
CA GLY A 80 2.42 14.25 -7.51
C GLY A 80 3.27 14.72 -8.69
N THR A 81 2.68 15.22 -9.79
CA THR A 81 3.45 15.62 -11.01
C THR A 81 3.82 17.10 -11.08
N LYS A 82 3.15 17.96 -10.29
CA LYS A 82 3.38 19.43 -10.26
C LYS A 82 3.13 19.98 -8.86
N CYS A 83 3.83 21.05 -8.51
CA CYS A 83 3.68 21.74 -7.22
C CYS A 83 2.40 22.60 -7.15
N ASP A 84 1.86 23.04 -8.29
CA ASP A 84 0.80 24.07 -8.36
C ASP A 84 -0.65 23.52 -8.39
N LYS A 85 -1.02 22.61 -7.49
CA LYS A 85 -2.43 22.18 -7.34
C LYS A 85 -2.86 21.89 -5.91
#